data_AF-A0A3P7FEI2-F1
#
_entry.id   AF-A0A3P7FEI2-F1
#
_cell.length_a   1.000
_cell.length_b   1.000
_cell.length_c   1.000
_cell.angle_alpha   90.00
_cell.angle_beta   90.00
_cell.angle_gamma   90.00
#
_symmetry.space_group_name_H-M   'P 1'
#
loop_
_entity.id
_entity.type
_entity.pdbx_description
1 polymer ?
#
loop_
_entity_poly.entity_id
_entity_poly.type
_entity_poly.pdbx_seq_one_letter_code
_entity_poly.pdbx_strand_id
1 'polypeptide(L)'
;MGEAQQSNIPAVIQKVHFGSLANEEVVHKLQAEAEKREAERKDDQFDLDMVDNPMEREVMAEFERRRRARTLTLPTDDGHVKLLLRKLDEPICLFGEDKLDRKERLRALLSTLSEEEVTRILHSPEETETVQQRDSSTWYHKGPVALRDVRVAIADFSLRRAQERLRKAHEEATRTTNDAAVRAQEMHRW
;
A
#
# COMPACT_ATOMS: atom_id res chain seq x y z
N MET A 1 37.88 -105.72 9.77
CA MET A 1 39.25 -105.62 9.22
C MET A 1 39.25 -104.53 8.17
N GLY A 2 39.99 -103.43 8.40
CA GLY A 2 40.42 -102.50 7.35
C GLY A 2 39.55 -101.25 7.13
N GLU A 3 39.91 -100.17 7.82
CA GLU A 3 39.51 -98.79 7.57
C GLU A 3 40.10 -98.27 6.25
N ALA A 4 39.40 -97.39 5.51
CA ALA A 4 40.07 -96.42 4.65
C ALA A 4 39.17 -95.22 4.27
N GLN A 5 39.46 -94.09 4.93
CA GLN A 5 39.68 -92.75 4.36
C GLN A 5 38.49 -91.99 3.72
N GLN A 6 37.96 -91.05 4.51
CA GLN A 6 37.16 -89.92 4.04
C GLN A 6 38.06 -88.85 3.41
N SER A 7 37.81 -88.51 2.14
CA SER A 7 38.31 -87.31 1.48
C SER A 7 37.15 -86.36 1.19
N ASN A 8 37.23 -85.15 1.75
CA ASN A 8 36.29 -84.05 1.53
C ASN A 8 36.69 -83.29 0.25
N ILE A 9 35.74 -83.08 -0.68
CA ILE A 9 35.87 -82.21 -1.85
C ILE A 9 34.67 -81.23 -1.84
N PRO A 10 34.89 -79.92 -2.06
CA PRO A 10 33.91 -78.87 -1.74
C PRO A 10 32.78 -78.76 -2.77
N ALA A 11 31.57 -78.46 -2.30
CA ALA A 11 30.39 -78.26 -3.13
C ALA A 11 30.45 -76.92 -3.90
N VAL A 12 30.57 -77.00 -5.23
CA VAL A 12 30.39 -75.87 -6.14
C VAL A 12 28.91 -75.70 -6.43
N ILE A 13 28.30 -74.63 -5.91
CA ILE A 13 26.91 -74.27 -6.21
C ILE A 13 26.89 -73.60 -7.60
N GLN A 14 26.47 -74.34 -8.62
CA GLN A 14 26.20 -73.78 -9.95
C GLN A 14 24.86 -73.04 -9.93
N LYS A 15 24.88 -71.74 -10.28
CA LYS A 15 23.69 -70.93 -10.54
C LYS A 15 22.91 -71.54 -11.72
N VAL A 16 21.71 -72.02 -11.45
CA VAL A 16 20.75 -72.45 -12.47
C VAL A 16 20.27 -71.21 -13.24
N HIS A 17 20.68 -71.12 -14.50
CA HIS A 17 20.17 -70.13 -15.45
C HIS A 17 18.86 -70.67 -16.01
N PHE A 18 17.73 -70.14 -15.55
CA PHE A 18 16.44 -70.44 -16.16
C PHE A 18 16.38 -69.75 -17.53
N GLY A 19 16.65 -70.53 -18.57
CA GLY A 19 16.53 -70.08 -19.96
C GLY A 19 15.08 -69.73 -20.26
N SER A 20 14.84 -68.44 -20.51
CA SER A 20 13.59 -67.96 -21.11
C SER A 20 13.43 -68.63 -22.49
N LEU A 21 12.31 -69.31 -22.70
CA LEU A 21 11.89 -69.92 -23.98
C LEU A 21 11.55 -68.88 -25.07
N ALA A 22 11.90 -67.61 -24.87
CA ALA A 22 11.64 -66.54 -25.81
C ALA A 22 12.84 -66.36 -26.75
N ASN A 23 12.60 -66.51 -28.06
CA ASN A 23 13.55 -66.05 -29.08
C ASN A 23 13.87 -64.56 -28.85
N GLU A 24 15.09 -64.11 -29.15
CA GLU A 24 15.51 -62.71 -28.97
C GLU A 24 14.52 -61.73 -29.60
N GLU A 25 13.95 -62.09 -30.75
CA GLU A 25 12.90 -61.32 -31.45
C GLU A 25 11.63 -61.11 -30.61
N VAL A 26 11.24 -62.09 -29.79
CA VAL A 26 10.05 -62.01 -28.93
C VAL A 26 10.32 -61.10 -27.74
N VAL A 27 11.53 -61.16 -27.16
CA VAL A 27 11.94 -60.26 -26.07
C VAL A 27 11.95 -58.81 -26.54
N HIS A 28 12.55 -58.54 -27.70
CA HIS A 28 12.58 -57.21 -28.29
C HIS A 28 11.18 -56.66 -28.62
N LYS A 29 10.27 -57.50 -29.14
CA LYS A 29 8.88 -57.09 -29.38
C LYS A 29 8.15 -56.71 -28.08
N LEU A 30 8.30 -57.51 -27.02
CA LEU A 30 7.68 -57.22 -25.73
C LEU A 30 8.24 -55.94 -25.09
N GLN A 31 9.55 -55.70 -25.22
CA GLN A 31 10.18 -54.44 -24.77
C GLN A 31 9.65 -53.25 -25.56
N ALA A 32 9.57 -53.34 -26.89
CA ALA A 32 9.03 -52.27 -27.72
C ALA A 32 7.54 -51.99 -27.43
N GLU A 33 6.74 -53.03 -27.16
CA GLU A 33 5.34 -52.87 -26.74
C GLU A 33 5.22 -52.23 -25.34
N ALA A 34 6.13 -52.56 -24.42
CA ALA A 34 6.19 -51.95 -23.09
C ALA A 34 6.58 -50.46 -23.18
N GLU A 35 7.61 -50.13 -23.95
CA GLU A 35 8.03 -48.74 -24.21
C GLU A 35 6.92 -47.94 -24.90
N LYS A 36 6.21 -48.55 -25.88
CA LYS A 36 5.07 -47.92 -26.54
C LYS A 36 3.91 -47.67 -25.58
N ARG A 37 3.59 -48.63 -24.70
CA ARG A 37 2.60 -48.44 -23.63
C ARG A 37 3.00 -47.37 -22.62
N GLU A 38 4.30 -47.25 -22.30
CA GLU A 38 4.79 -46.17 -21.44
C GLU A 38 4.73 -44.81 -22.13
N ALA A 39 5.01 -44.74 -23.44
CA ALA A 39 4.85 -43.52 -24.24
C ALA A 39 3.38 -43.10 -24.34
N GLU A 40 2.46 -44.03 -24.65
CA GLU A 40 1.02 -43.77 -24.67
C GLU A 40 0.49 -43.32 -23.30
N ARG A 41 0.99 -43.90 -22.20
CA ARG A 41 0.66 -43.43 -20.84
C ARG A 41 1.17 -42.02 -20.54
N LYS A 42 2.31 -41.60 -21.10
CA LYS A 42 2.83 -40.24 -20.94
C LYS A 42 2.03 -39.23 -21.75
N ASP A 43 1.54 -39.60 -22.94
CA ASP A 43 0.65 -38.75 -23.73
C ASP A 43 -0.75 -38.61 -23.08
N ASP A 44 -1.24 -39.65 -22.39
CA ASP A 44 -2.49 -39.60 -21.62
C ASP A 44 -2.33 -38.99 -20.21
N GLN A 45 -1.11 -38.70 -19.77
CA GLN A 45 -0.85 -38.02 -18.50
C GLN A 45 -1.23 -36.55 -18.66
N PHE A 46 -2.47 -36.22 -18.30
CA PHE A 46 -2.95 -34.85 -18.22
C PHE A 46 -2.14 -34.09 -17.16
N ASP A 47 -1.22 -33.22 -17.58
CA ASP A 47 -0.52 -32.31 -16.68
C ASP A 47 -1.56 -31.35 -16.06
N LEU A 48 -1.95 -31.64 -14.83
CA LEU A 48 -2.86 -30.80 -14.04
C LEU A 48 -2.35 -29.35 -13.95
N ASP A 49 -1.03 -29.15 -14.03
CA ASP A 49 -0.36 -27.85 -14.02
C ASP A 49 -0.64 -26.99 -15.27
N MET A 50 -1.13 -27.60 -16.37
CA MET A 50 -1.51 -26.92 -17.62
C MET A 50 -3.00 -26.53 -17.66
N VAL A 51 -3.80 -27.00 -16.70
CA VAL A 51 -5.22 -26.66 -16.62
C VAL A 51 -5.32 -25.29 -15.96
N ASP A 52 -5.56 -24.27 -16.77
CA ASP A 52 -5.81 -22.92 -16.31
C ASP A 52 -7.10 -22.85 -15.47
N ASN A 53 -7.00 -23.16 -14.18
CA ASN A 53 -8.10 -23.03 -13.25
C ASN A 53 -8.21 -21.57 -12.79
N PRO A 54 -9.28 -20.83 -13.17
CA PRO A 54 -9.43 -19.42 -12.80
C PRO A 54 -9.43 -19.21 -11.28
N MET A 55 -9.93 -20.20 -10.51
CA MET A 55 -9.93 -20.15 -9.04
C MET A 55 -8.51 -20.18 -8.47
N GLU A 56 -7.63 -21.03 -8.99
CA GLU A 56 -6.24 -21.11 -8.52
C GLU A 56 -5.48 -19.83 -8.81
N ARG A 57 -5.71 -19.22 -9.97
CA ARG A 57 -5.12 -17.92 -10.32
C ARG A 57 -5.54 -16.82 -9.34
N GLU A 58 -6.81 -16.77 -8.97
CA GLU A 58 -7.32 -15.79 -8.01
C GLU A 58 -6.72 -16.01 -6.61
N VAL A 59 -6.67 -17.26 -6.15
CA VAL A 59 -6.07 -17.61 -4.86
C VAL A 59 -4.56 -17.29 -4.82
N MET A 60 -3.83 -17.59 -5.90
CA MET A 60 -2.43 -17.24 -6.03
C MET A 60 -2.21 -15.72 -6.02
N ALA A 61 -3.06 -14.97 -6.75
CA ALA A 61 -3.00 -13.51 -6.76
C ALA A 61 -3.29 -12.91 -5.37
N GLU A 62 -4.24 -13.46 -4.61
CA GLU A 62 -4.52 -13.03 -3.24
C GLU A 62 -3.33 -13.34 -2.30
N PHE A 63 -2.71 -14.51 -2.43
CA PHE A 63 -1.53 -14.87 -1.66
C PHE A 63 -0.36 -13.93 -1.94
N GLU A 64 -0.11 -13.62 -3.21
CA GLU A 64 0.90 -12.65 -3.61
C GLU A 64 0.62 -11.25 -3.04
N ARG A 65 -0.63 -10.77 -3.14
CA ARG A 65 -1.04 -9.48 -2.57
C ARG A 65 -0.77 -9.44 -1.07
N ARG A 66 -1.18 -10.48 -0.33
CA ARG A 66 -0.97 -10.56 1.12
C ARG A 66 0.52 -10.70 1.48
N ARG A 67 1.31 -11.36 0.64
CA ARG A 67 2.77 -11.43 0.79
C ARG A 67 3.41 -10.05 0.59
N ARG A 68 3.06 -9.34 -0.48
CA ARG A 68 3.54 -7.97 -0.74
C ARG A 68 3.19 -7.05 0.43
N ALA A 69 1.95 -7.05 0.89
CA ALA A 69 1.50 -6.25 2.03
C ALA A 69 2.38 -6.43 3.28
N ARG A 70 2.76 -7.68 3.62
CA ARG A 70 3.61 -7.96 4.80
C ARG A 70 5.04 -7.46 4.65
N THR A 71 5.57 -7.45 3.43
CA THR A 71 6.95 -7.02 3.15
C THR A 71 7.05 -5.50 3.01
N LEU A 72 5.96 -4.82 2.66
CA LEU A 72 5.93 -3.36 2.50
C LEU A 72 6.26 -2.64 3.81
N THR A 73 7.35 -1.88 3.79
CA THR A 73 7.72 -0.97 4.87
C THR A 73 7.04 0.37 4.65
N LEU A 74 6.31 0.84 5.66
CA LEU A 74 5.57 2.10 5.61
C LEU A 74 6.16 3.12 6.59
N PRO A 75 5.96 4.43 6.36
CA PRO A 75 6.33 5.45 7.32
C PRO A 75 5.69 5.22 8.70
N THR A 76 6.46 5.49 9.76
CA THR A 76 5.97 5.40 11.14
C THR A 76 5.19 6.66 11.55
N ASP A 77 5.48 7.80 10.92
CA ASP A 77 4.80 9.06 11.20
C ASP A 77 3.39 9.10 10.58
N ASP A 78 2.41 9.47 11.40
CA ASP A 78 1.01 9.59 10.98
C ASP A 78 0.79 10.75 10.00
N GLY A 79 1.58 11.82 10.11
CA GLY A 79 1.54 12.95 9.19
C GLY A 79 1.89 12.52 7.76
N HIS A 80 2.99 11.77 7.61
CA HIS A 80 3.38 11.21 6.32
C HIS A 80 2.36 10.20 5.78
N VAL A 81 1.81 9.31 6.61
CA VAL A 81 0.75 8.36 6.18
C VAL A 81 -0.47 9.11 5.63
N LYS A 82 -0.90 10.19 6.28
CA LYS A 82 -2.01 11.05 5.80
C LYS A 82 -1.70 11.70 4.46
N LEU A 83 -0.47 12.15 4.25
CA LEU A 83 -0.02 12.71 2.98
C LEU A 83 -0.05 11.66 1.87
N LEU A 84 0.41 10.44 2.14
CA LEU A 84 0.38 9.33 1.17
C LEU A 84 -1.04 8.94 0.78
N LEU A 85 -1.97 8.87 1.73
CA LEU A 85 -3.39 8.63 1.44
C LEU A 85 -3.96 9.74 0.56
N ARG A 86 -3.60 11.00 0.82
CA ARG A 86 -3.98 12.12 -0.04
C ARG A 86 -3.38 12.02 -1.44
N LYS A 87 -2.11 11.59 -1.58
CA LYS A 87 -1.46 11.36 -2.88
C LYS A 87 -2.15 10.26 -3.70
N LEU A 88 -2.81 9.31 -3.03
CA LEU A 88 -3.59 8.24 -3.64
C LEU A 88 -5.05 8.62 -3.94
N ASP A 89 -5.45 9.88 -3.70
CA ASP A 89 -6.84 10.34 -3.77
C ASP A 89 -7.82 9.57 -2.85
N GLU A 90 -7.29 9.01 -1.76
CA GLU A 90 -8.06 8.26 -0.76
C GLU A 90 -8.40 9.14 0.45
N PRO A 91 -9.54 8.90 1.14
CA PRO A 91 -9.89 9.65 2.35
C PRO A 91 -8.77 9.61 3.39
N ILE A 92 -8.37 10.79 3.87
CA ILE A 92 -7.23 10.94 4.79
C ILE A 92 -7.47 10.18 6.10
N CYS A 93 -8.68 10.26 6.64
CA CYS A 93 -9.10 9.57 7.86
C CYS A 93 -10.55 9.11 7.71
N LEU A 94 -10.83 7.87 8.09
CA LEU A 94 -12.19 7.36 8.22
C LEU A 94 -12.73 7.58 9.65
N PHE A 95 -14.05 7.52 9.83
CA PHE A 95 -14.67 7.66 11.15
C PHE A 95 -14.24 6.50 12.06
N GLY A 96 -13.72 6.82 13.24
CA GLY A 96 -13.26 5.83 14.22
C GLY A 96 -11.95 5.13 13.86
N GLU A 97 -11.20 5.63 12.88
CA GLU A 97 -9.93 5.02 12.45
C GLU A 97 -8.73 5.51 13.30
N ASP A 98 -8.06 4.57 13.96
CA ASP A 98 -6.84 4.84 14.70
C ASP A 98 -5.61 4.99 13.79
N LYS A 99 -4.50 5.49 14.35
CA LYS A 99 -3.22 5.63 13.60
C LYS A 99 -2.73 4.31 13.02
N LEU A 100 -2.92 3.21 13.74
CA LEU A 100 -2.54 1.88 13.27
C LEU A 100 -3.43 1.43 12.12
N ASP A 101 -4.76 1.57 12.26
CA ASP A 101 -5.74 1.20 11.24
C ASP A 101 -5.53 1.97 9.94
N ARG A 102 -5.22 3.27 10.04
CA ARG A 102 -4.86 4.11 8.89
C ARG A 102 -3.66 3.59 8.13
N LYS A 103 -2.63 3.15 8.86
CA LYS A 103 -1.42 2.56 8.26
C LYS A 103 -1.73 1.20 7.64
N GLU A 104 -2.57 0.37 8.27
CA GLU A 104 -3.03 -0.89 7.69
C GLU A 104 -3.86 -0.68 6.42
N ARG A 105 -4.71 0.34 6.39
CA ARG A 105 -5.46 0.71 5.19
C ARG A 105 -4.51 1.15 4.06
N LEU A 106 -3.53 2.02 4.35
CA LEU A 106 -2.51 2.39 3.37
C LEU A 106 -1.75 1.15 2.85
N ARG A 107 -1.40 0.21 3.74
CA ARG A 107 -0.74 -1.05 3.35
C ARG A 107 -1.61 -1.88 2.41
N ALA A 108 -2.89 -2.02 2.72
CA ALA A 108 -3.84 -2.75 1.88
C ALA A 108 -3.96 -2.11 0.50
N LEU A 109 -4.09 -0.79 0.43
CA LEU A 109 -4.15 -0.02 -0.82
C LEU A 109 -2.87 -0.18 -1.66
N LEU A 110 -1.69 0.00 -1.06
CA LEU A 110 -0.43 -0.17 -1.79
C LEU A 110 -0.20 -1.60 -2.26
N SER A 111 -0.76 -2.61 -1.57
CA SER A 111 -0.63 -4.01 -1.97
C SER A 111 -1.37 -4.36 -3.27
N THR A 112 -2.33 -3.52 -3.70
CA THR A 112 -3.07 -3.71 -4.95
C THR A 112 -2.35 -3.10 -6.16
N LEU A 113 -1.38 -2.22 -5.93
CA LEU A 113 -0.63 -1.50 -6.96
C LEU A 113 0.60 -2.28 -7.41
N SER A 114 1.18 -1.88 -8.54
CA SER A 114 2.47 -2.45 -8.99
C SER A 114 3.63 -1.93 -8.15
N GLU A 115 4.75 -2.66 -8.12
CA GLU A 115 5.94 -2.27 -7.34
C GLU A 115 6.52 -0.91 -7.81
N GLU A 116 6.42 -0.61 -9.10
CA GLU A 116 6.81 0.68 -9.69
C GLU A 116 5.91 1.83 -9.23
N GLU A 117 4.61 1.59 -9.10
CA GLU A 117 3.67 2.58 -8.60
C GLU A 117 3.89 2.85 -7.11
N VAL A 118 4.07 1.78 -6.32
CA VAL A 118 4.33 1.87 -4.88
C VAL A 118 5.61 2.67 -4.62
N THR A 119 6.69 2.36 -5.32
CA THR A 119 7.96 3.09 -5.19
C THR A 119 7.81 4.55 -5.61
N ARG A 120 7.08 4.83 -6.69
CA ARG A 120 6.76 6.19 -7.12
C ARG A 120 5.98 6.96 -6.03
N ILE A 121 5.01 6.34 -5.38
CA ILE A 121 4.18 6.98 -4.36
C ILE A 121 4.97 7.23 -3.07
N LEU A 122 5.72 6.22 -2.59
CA LEU A 122 6.49 6.29 -1.35
C LEU A 122 7.72 7.20 -1.44
N HIS A 123 8.34 7.30 -2.62
CA HIS A 123 9.57 8.06 -2.84
C HIS A 123 9.40 9.29 -3.72
N SER A 124 8.18 9.60 -4.16
CA SER A 124 7.91 10.84 -4.90
C SER A 124 8.36 12.03 -4.05
N PRO A 125 9.24 12.90 -4.60
CA PRO A 125 9.68 14.10 -3.90
C PRO A 125 8.45 14.88 -3.46
N GLU A 126 8.45 15.25 -2.20
CA GLU A 126 7.39 16.00 -1.55
C GLU A 126 7.10 17.30 -2.34
N GLU A 127 6.05 17.29 -3.18
CA GLU A 127 5.47 18.52 -3.76
C GLU A 127 4.96 19.48 -2.66
N THR A 128 4.96 19.06 -1.39
CA THR A 128 4.65 19.88 -0.23
C THR A 128 5.63 21.05 -0.05
N GLU A 129 6.85 21.01 -0.60
CA GLU A 129 7.72 22.18 -0.62
C GLU A 129 7.42 23.16 -1.76
N THR A 130 6.82 22.70 -2.86
CA THR A 130 6.62 23.54 -4.06
C THR A 130 5.30 24.30 -4.06
N VAL A 131 4.36 23.97 -3.17
CA VAL A 131 3.05 24.60 -3.20
C VAL A 131 3.17 26.11 -3.05
N GLN A 132 3.80 26.66 -2.01
CA GLN A 132 3.52 28.06 -1.69
C GLN A 132 4.63 28.75 -0.87
N GLN A 133 5.80 28.99 -1.47
CA GLN A 133 6.19 30.41 -1.51
C GLN A 133 5.13 31.08 -2.38
N ARG A 134 3.92 31.34 -1.83
CA ARG A 134 3.03 32.31 -2.44
C ARG A 134 3.92 33.52 -2.53
N ASP A 135 4.29 33.91 -3.75
CA ASP A 135 5.00 35.15 -3.97
C ASP A 135 4.31 36.19 -3.12
N SER A 136 4.91 36.55 -1.99
CA SER A 136 4.35 37.54 -1.07
C SER A 136 4.47 38.94 -1.67
N SER A 137 4.90 38.99 -2.94
CA SER A 137 4.92 40.13 -3.82
C SER A 137 3.50 40.66 -3.98
N THR A 138 3.26 41.81 -3.37
CA THR A 138 2.02 42.55 -3.54
C THR A 138 2.01 43.14 -4.96
N TRP A 139 1.03 42.76 -5.78
CA TRP A 139 0.85 43.28 -7.13
C TRP A 139 -0.26 44.34 -7.19
N TYR A 140 0.01 45.44 -7.90
CA TYR A 140 -0.95 46.54 -8.07
C TYR A 140 -1.48 46.61 -9.51
N HIS A 141 -2.79 46.81 -9.64
CA HIS A 141 -3.47 47.02 -10.93
C HIS A 141 -4.31 48.30 -10.91
N LYS A 142 -4.33 49.02 -12.03
CA LYS A 142 -5.16 50.21 -12.19
C LYS A 142 -6.63 49.79 -12.34
N GLY A 143 -7.44 50.07 -11.32
CA GLY A 143 -8.88 49.83 -11.37
C GLY A 143 -9.63 50.89 -12.19
N PRO A 144 -10.91 50.63 -12.52
CA PRO A 144 -11.77 51.58 -13.23
C PRO A 144 -12.08 52.81 -12.36
N VAL A 145 -12.50 53.91 -13.00
CA VAL A 145 -12.84 55.17 -12.28
C VAL A 145 -13.95 54.96 -11.26
N ALA A 146 -14.96 54.14 -11.56
CA ALA A 146 -16.02 53.80 -10.61
C ALA A 146 -15.48 53.22 -9.28
N LEU A 147 -14.39 52.45 -9.31
CA LEU A 147 -13.76 51.91 -8.09
C LEU A 147 -13.12 53.01 -7.25
N ARG A 148 -12.59 54.06 -7.89
CA ARG A 148 -12.05 55.24 -7.19
C ARG A 148 -13.17 55.97 -6.45
N ASP A 149 -14.31 56.22 -7.10
CA ASP A 149 -15.42 56.95 -6.49
C ASP A 149 -15.99 56.19 -5.28
N VAL A 150 -16.13 54.87 -5.40
CA VAL A 150 -16.54 54.01 -4.27
C VAL A 150 -15.52 54.05 -3.13
N ARG A 151 -14.21 54.02 -3.43
CA ARG A 151 -13.15 54.12 -2.40
C ARG A 151 -13.20 55.45 -1.66
N VAL A 152 -13.49 56.55 -2.34
CA VAL A 152 -13.69 57.87 -1.72
C VAL A 152 -14.92 57.86 -0.81
N ALA A 153 -16.05 57.33 -1.28
CA ALA A 153 -17.26 57.22 -0.45
C ALA A 153 -17.05 56.35 0.82
N ILE A 154 -16.30 55.24 0.69
CA ILE A 154 -15.90 54.40 1.83
C ILE A 154 -14.98 55.17 2.78
N ALA A 155 -14.03 55.96 2.25
CA ALA A 155 -13.15 56.79 3.06
C ALA A 155 -13.95 57.83 3.86
N ASP A 156 -14.85 58.58 3.21
CA ASP A 156 -15.68 59.58 3.89
C ASP A 156 -16.55 58.98 4.99
N PHE A 157 -17.15 57.81 4.74
CA PHE A 157 -17.94 57.07 5.72
C PHE A 157 -17.08 56.56 6.88
N SER A 158 -15.93 55.95 6.59
CA SER A 158 -15.07 55.31 7.59
C SER A 158 -14.32 56.31 8.45
N LEU A 159 -13.87 57.44 7.89
CA LEU A 159 -13.14 58.49 8.59
C LEU A 159 -14.01 59.16 9.66
N ARG A 160 -15.27 59.50 9.34
CA ARG A 160 -16.22 60.08 10.32
C ARG A 160 -16.46 59.13 11.49
N ARG A 161 -16.66 57.84 11.21
CA ARG A 161 -16.82 56.82 12.25
C ARG A 161 -15.54 56.56 13.05
N ALA A 162 -14.38 56.64 12.41
CA ALA A 162 -13.09 56.53 13.09
C ALA A 162 -12.89 57.70 14.06
N GLN A 163 -13.30 58.92 13.69
CA GLN A 163 -13.29 60.08 14.58
C GLN A 163 -14.23 59.88 15.78
N GLU A 164 -15.46 59.42 15.55
CA GLU A 164 -16.41 59.11 16.64
C GLU A 164 -15.88 58.00 17.56
N ARG A 165 -15.28 56.95 17.00
CA ARG A 165 -14.66 55.86 17.76
C ARG A 165 -13.51 56.37 18.63
N LEU A 166 -12.62 57.20 18.07
CA LEU A 166 -11.53 57.81 18.82
C LEU A 166 -12.06 58.74 19.91
N ARG A 167 -13.09 59.54 19.63
CA ARG A 167 -13.73 60.40 20.63
C ARG A 167 -14.25 59.57 21.81
N LYS A 168 -14.99 58.49 21.56
CA LYS A 168 -15.48 57.57 22.60
C LYS A 168 -14.33 56.94 23.38
N ALA A 169 -13.28 56.48 22.70
CA ALA A 169 -12.10 55.90 23.36
C ALA A 169 -11.37 56.93 24.25
N HIS A 170 -11.27 58.18 23.83
CA HIS A 170 -10.72 59.26 24.65
C HIS A 170 -11.61 59.55 25.87
N GLU A 171 -12.93 59.62 25.70
CA GLU A 171 -13.89 59.77 26.81
C GLU A 171 -13.81 58.60 27.80
N GLU A 172 -13.60 57.37 27.32
CA GLU A 172 -13.43 56.19 28.16
C GLU A 172 -12.09 56.21 28.90
N ALA A 173 -11.02 56.68 28.27
CA ALA A 173 -9.69 56.77 28.86
C ALA A 173 -9.59 57.87 29.93
N THR A 174 -10.38 58.95 29.84
CA THR A 174 -10.42 60.02 30.87
C THR A 174 -11.27 59.65 32.08
N ARG A 175 -12.15 58.65 31.97
CA ARG A 175 -12.96 58.19 33.10
C ARG A 175 -12.08 57.56 34.17
N THR A 176 -12.36 57.89 35.41
CA THR A 176 -11.62 57.39 36.58
C THR A 176 -11.75 55.87 36.69
N THR A 177 -10.76 55.21 37.28
CA THR A 177 -10.73 53.74 37.49
C THR A 177 -11.99 53.20 38.17
N ASN A 178 -12.60 53.97 39.06
CA ASN A 178 -13.85 53.62 39.74
C ASN A 178 -15.02 53.45 38.77
N ASP A 179 -15.16 54.32 37.77
CA ASP A 179 -16.22 54.22 36.76
C ASP A 179 -16.05 52.98 35.87
N ALA A 180 -14.79 52.59 35.63
CA ALA A 180 -14.48 51.35 34.91
C ALA A 180 -14.90 50.12 35.71
N ALA A 181 -14.63 50.10 37.02
CA ALA A 181 -15.02 49.01 37.91
C ALA A 181 -16.55 48.87 38.01
N VAL A 182 -17.28 49.99 38.13
CA VAL A 182 -18.76 49.99 38.16
C VAL A 182 -19.34 49.44 36.86
N ARG A 183 -18.85 49.89 35.69
CA ARG A 183 -19.31 49.33 34.39
C ARG A 183 -19.03 47.85 34.25
N ALA A 184 -17.84 47.39 34.68
CA ALA A 184 -17.52 45.97 34.65
C ALA A 184 -18.52 45.16 35.50
N GLN A 185 -18.91 45.65 36.68
CA GLN A 185 -19.92 45.00 37.51
C GLN A 185 -21.32 45.00 36.86
N GLU A 186 -21.72 46.08 36.19
CA GLU A 186 -23.00 46.17 35.48
C GLU A 186 -23.09 45.22 34.27
N MET A 187 -21.99 45.00 33.55
CA MET A 187 -21.94 44.08 32.40
C MET A 187 -22.15 42.61 32.77
N HIS A 188 -21.82 42.23 34.02
CA HIS A 188 -21.99 40.86 34.53
C HIS A 188 -23.31 40.65 35.30
N ARG A 189 -24.21 41.63 35.30
CA ARG A 189 -25.46 41.57 36.08
C ARG A 189 -26.64 40.85 35.41
N TRP A 190 -26.42 40.18 34.28
CA TRP A 190 -27.43 39.42 33.55
C TRP A 190 -26.93 38.05 33.13
#